data_AF-A0AA39CC54-F1
#
_entry.id   AF-A0AA39CC54-F1
#
_cell.length_a   1.000
_cell.length_b   1.000
_cell.length_c   1.000
_cell.angle_alpha   90.00
_cell.angle_beta   90.00
_cell.angle_gamma   90.00
#
_symmetry.space_group_name_H-M   'P 1'
#
loop_
_entity.id
_entity.type
_entity.pdbx_description
1 polymer ?
#
loop_
_entity_poly.entity_id
_entity_poly.type
_entity_poly.pdbx_seq_one_letter_code
_entity_poly.pdbx_strand_id
1 'polypeptide(L)'
;MPPLVAVERGLYSARTNAEDDGWPEAVIGPLGGLHQIWDGKRPDDPKRGYHAPRAMTTEDIKNLVADFAKAAQRAVEVGVDIIEIHGAHGYLLHQFLSPITNRRTDSYGGSFENRTRIPIEVTKSIRAVVPGTMPVFLRISATDWMEKTALGKELGWGLGTRRAQLAR
;
A
#
# COMPACT_ATOMS: atom_id res chain seq x y z
N MET A 1 -12.20 13.96 -9.00
CA MET A 1 -12.37 15.07 -8.03
C MET A 1 -11.47 14.76 -6.84
N PRO A 2 -10.60 15.68 -6.39
CA PRO A 2 -9.78 15.44 -5.20
C PRO A 2 -10.69 15.09 -4.00
N PRO A 3 -10.29 14.15 -3.11
CA PRO A 3 -11.14 13.71 -2.01
C PRO A 3 -11.66 14.88 -1.14
N LEU A 4 -10.87 15.93 -0.95
CA LEU A 4 -11.27 17.14 -0.20
C LEU A 4 -12.48 17.85 -0.84
N VAL A 5 -12.45 18.03 -2.17
CA VAL A 5 -13.53 18.66 -2.94
C VAL A 5 -14.78 17.77 -3.00
N ALA A 6 -14.60 16.45 -2.95
CA ALA A 6 -15.72 15.50 -2.85
C ALA A 6 -16.44 15.66 -1.51
N VAL A 7 -15.70 15.74 -0.40
CA VAL A 7 -16.25 15.92 0.94
C VAL A 7 -17.01 17.26 1.06
N GLU A 8 -16.47 18.35 0.53
CA GLU A 8 -17.15 19.66 0.49
C GLU A 8 -18.50 19.61 -0.25
N ARG A 9 -18.62 18.70 -1.21
CA ARG A 9 -19.85 18.48 -2.00
C ARG A 9 -20.78 17.41 -1.41
N GLY A 10 -20.50 16.91 -0.21
CA GLY A 10 -21.26 15.82 0.40
C GLY A 10 -21.10 14.48 -0.32
N LEU A 11 -20.09 14.34 -1.16
CA LEU A 11 -19.72 13.09 -1.81
C LEU A 11 -18.75 12.33 -0.92
N TYR A 12 -19.10 11.09 -0.65
CA TYR A 12 -18.46 10.27 0.36
C TYR A 12 -17.83 9.03 -0.26
N SER A 13 -16.74 8.56 0.34
CA SER A 13 -16.17 7.24 0.13
C SER A 13 -17.27 6.19 0.23
N ALA A 14 -17.59 5.55 -0.89
CA ALA A 14 -18.50 4.41 -0.90
C ALA A 14 -17.74 3.15 -0.48
N ARG A 15 -18.41 2.29 0.27
CA ARG A 15 -17.95 0.92 0.53
C ARG A 15 -19.10 -0.05 0.31
N THR A 16 -18.72 -1.25 -0.08
CA THR A 16 -19.61 -2.38 -0.30
C THR A 16 -19.50 -3.31 0.90
N ASN A 17 -20.63 -3.70 1.50
CA ASN A 17 -20.66 -4.67 2.59
C ASN A 17 -20.84 -6.09 2.02
N ALA A 18 -20.76 -7.12 2.88
CA ALA A 18 -21.00 -8.51 2.47
C ALA A 18 -22.42 -8.70 1.87
N GLU A 19 -23.40 -7.94 2.36
CA GLU A 19 -24.78 -7.92 1.85
C GLU A 19 -24.89 -7.39 0.40
N ASP A 20 -23.88 -6.62 -0.05
CA ASP A 20 -23.79 -6.02 -1.37
C ASP A 20 -22.75 -6.75 -2.26
N ASP A 21 -22.48 -8.03 -2.00
CA ASP A 21 -21.42 -8.85 -2.64
C ASP A 21 -19.99 -8.29 -2.48
N GLY A 22 -19.76 -7.49 -1.45
CA GLY A 22 -18.44 -6.96 -1.09
C GLY A 22 -17.60 -7.95 -0.30
N TRP A 23 -16.31 -7.63 -0.17
CA TRP A 23 -15.35 -8.43 0.61
C TRP A 23 -14.78 -7.63 1.80
N PRO A 24 -15.61 -7.26 2.79
CA PRO A 24 -15.17 -6.45 3.93
C PRO A 24 -14.01 -7.08 4.71
N GLU A 25 -14.00 -8.40 4.84
CA GLU A 25 -12.98 -9.17 5.56
C GLU A 25 -11.68 -9.38 4.76
N ALA A 26 -11.69 -9.06 3.46
CA ALA A 26 -10.53 -9.21 2.58
C ALA A 26 -9.71 -7.92 2.44
N VAL A 27 -10.07 -6.85 3.15
CA VAL A 27 -9.32 -5.60 3.14
C VAL A 27 -8.05 -5.77 3.96
N ILE A 28 -6.89 -5.59 3.32
CA ILE A 28 -5.58 -5.86 3.90
C ILE A 28 -4.64 -4.67 3.77
N GLY A 29 -3.71 -4.54 4.71
CA GLY A 29 -2.67 -3.52 4.71
C GLY A 29 -1.45 -3.95 5.53
N PRO A 30 -0.35 -3.16 5.50
CA PRO A 30 0.84 -3.45 6.32
C PRO A 30 0.52 -3.46 7.82
N LEU A 31 -0.45 -2.65 8.25
CA LEU A 31 -1.02 -2.62 9.59
C LEU A 31 -2.54 -2.79 9.50
N GLY A 32 -3.20 -3.06 10.63
CA GLY A 32 -4.65 -3.24 10.68
C GLY A 32 -5.32 -2.50 11.83
N GLY A 33 -6.65 -2.49 11.80
CA GLY A 33 -7.51 -1.89 12.83
C GLY A 33 -8.03 -0.50 12.48
N LEU A 34 -8.91 0.03 13.33
CA LEU A 34 -9.69 1.26 13.06
C LEU A 34 -8.84 2.51 12.81
N HIS A 35 -7.63 2.57 13.38
CA HIS A 35 -6.71 3.69 13.20
C HIS A 35 -6.06 3.73 11.81
N GLN A 36 -6.27 2.68 10.99
CA GLN A 36 -5.87 2.62 9.60
C GLN A 36 -7.01 3.01 8.64
N ILE A 37 -8.10 3.61 9.16
CA ILE A 37 -9.14 4.23 8.35
C ILE A 37 -8.79 5.71 8.16
N TRP A 38 -8.47 6.10 6.92
CA TRP A 38 -7.86 7.40 6.60
C TRP A 38 -8.85 8.49 6.20
N ASP A 39 -10.13 8.15 5.97
CA ASP A 39 -11.17 9.12 5.64
C ASP A 39 -11.87 9.70 6.88
N GLY A 40 -11.41 9.34 8.09
CA GLY A 40 -11.94 9.81 9.37
C GLY A 40 -13.31 9.24 9.72
N LYS A 41 -13.85 8.32 8.92
CA LYS A 41 -15.18 7.76 9.11
C LYS A 41 -15.11 6.35 9.66
N ARG A 42 -15.62 6.18 10.87
CA ARG A 42 -15.61 4.87 11.53
C ARG A 42 -16.58 3.89 10.83
N PRO A 43 -16.48 2.58 11.08
CA PRO A 43 -17.37 1.60 10.46
C PRO A 43 -18.86 1.82 10.76
N ASP A 44 -19.21 2.52 11.83
CA ASP A 44 -20.57 2.89 12.21
C ASP A 44 -21.05 4.22 11.58
N ASP A 45 -20.23 4.87 10.75
CA ASP A 45 -20.61 6.15 10.14
C ASP A 45 -21.75 5.97 9.11
N PRO A 46 -22.88 6.69 9.25
CA PRO A 46 -24.04 6.56 8.37
C PRO A 46 -23.75 6.98 6.92
N LYS A 47 -22.72 7.80 6.69
CA LYS A 47 -22.31 8.27 5.35
C LYS A 47 -21.39 7.28 4.63
N ARG A 48 -21.11 6.12 5.23
CA ARG A 48 -20.17 5.07 4.79
C ARG A 48 -18.73 5.61 4.61
N GLY A 49 -17.75 4.77 4.89
CA GLY A 49 -16.33 5.08 4.81
C GLY A 49 -15.51 3.83 4.49
N TYR A 50 -14.18 3.90 4.48
CA TYR A 50 -13.37 2.71 4.21
C TYR A 50 -13.57 1.62 5.28
N HIS A 51 -13.42 0.36 4.87
CA HIS A 51 -13.28 -0.75 5.82
C HIS A 51 -11.92 -0.67 6.49
N ALA A 52 -11.85 -1.04 7.77
CA ALA A 52 -10.58 -1.18 8.45
C ALA A 52 -9.80 -2.36 7.83
N PRO A 53 -8.53 -2.18 7.44
CA PRO A 53 -7.73 -3.29 6.98
C PRO A 53 -7.40 -4.25 8.13
N ARG A 54 -7.23 -5.52 7.78
CA ARG A 54 -6.49 -6.50 8.58
C ARG A 54 -5.00 -6.36 8.27
N ALA A 55 -4.15 -6.49 9.29
CA ALA A 55 -2.72 -6.55 9.08
C ALA A 55 -2.35 -7.81 8.29
N MET A 56 -1.59 -7.65 7.20
CA MET A 56 -1.09 -8.77 6.41
C MET A 56 -0.14 -9.64 7.24
N THR A 57 -0.30 -10.94 7.13
CA THR A 57 0.70 -11.93 7.56
C THR A 57 1.79 -12.04 6.50
N THR A 58 2.93 -12.65 6.85
CA THR A 58 3.97 -13.00 5.86
C THR A 58 3.42 -13.88 4.74
N GLU A 59 2.44 -14.74 5.05
CA GLU A 59 1.82 -15.60 4.04
C GLU A 59 0.90 -14.80 3.10
N ASP A 60 0.14 -13.84 3.62
CA ASP A 60 -0.62 -12.89 2.77
C ASP A 60 0.31 -12.15 1.80
N ILE A 61 1.50 -11.75 2.26
CA ILE A 61 2.48 -11.05 1.42
C ILE A 61 3.01 -11.96 0.31
N LYS A 62 3.35 -13.21 0.62
CA LYS A 62 3.79 -14.19 -0.39
C LYS A 62 2.70 -14.47 -1.42
N ASN A 63 1.46 -14.63 -0.96
CA ASN A 63 0.30 -14.83 -1.84
C ASN A 63 0.08 -13.62 -2.75
N LEU A 64 0.18 -12.40 -2.21
CA LEU A 64 0.11 -11.17 -2.99
C LEU A 64 1.18 -11.15 -4.09
N VAL A 65 2.44 -11.46 -3.77
CA VAL A 65 3.53 -11.51 -4.75
C VAL A 65 3.23 -12.54 -5.85
N ALA A 66 2.75 -13.72 -5.49
CA ALA A 66 2.35 -14.74 -6.45
C ALA A 66 1.18 -14.27 -7.34
N ASP A 67 0.23 -13.53 -6.78
CA ASP A 67 -0.92 -13.02 -7.53
C ASP A 67 -0.55 -11.91 -8.51
N PHE A 68 0.43 -11.05 -8.19
CA PHE A 68 1.02 -10.12 -9.15
C PHE A 68 1.66 -10.85 -10.34
N ALA A 69 2.39 -11.95 -10.10
CA ALA A 69 2.95 -12.76 -11.18
C ALA A 69 1.86 -13.41 -12.04
N LYS A 70 0.82 -13.99 -11.43
CA LYS A 70 -0.33 -14.55 -12.17
C LYS A 70 -1.05 -13.48 -12.99
N ALA A 71 -1.24 -12.28 -12.44
CA ALA A 71 -1.86 -11.17 -13.17
C ALA A 71 -1.00 -10.74 -14.37
N ALA A 72 0.32 -10.68 -14.21
CA ALA A 72 1.24 -10.39 -15.29
C ALA A 72 1.26 -11.47 -16.38
N GLN A 73 1.17 -12.76 -16.01
CA GLN A 73 1.01 -13.86 -16.99
C GLN A 73 -0.25 -13.67 -17.84
N ARG A 74 -1.40 -13.41 -17.19
CA ARG A 74 -2.66 -13.16 -17.89
C ARG A 74 -2.58 -11.94 -18.81
N ALA A 75 -1.90 -10.88 -18.37
CA ALA A 75 -1.65 -9.70 -19.17
C ALA A 75 -0.88 -10.07 -20.46
N VAL A 76 0.21 -10.82 -20.33
CA VAL A 76 0.98 -11.30 -21.50
C VAL A 76 0.12 -12.17 -22.42
N GLU A 77 -0.68 -13.08 -21.87
CA GLU A 77 -1.56 -13.97 -22.65
C GLU A 77 -2.56 -13.19 -23.51
N VAL A 78 -3.06 -12.04 -23.03
CA VAL A 78 -3.99 -11.19 -23.78
C VAL A 78 -3.29 -10.14 -24.66
N GLY A 79 -1.95 -10.13 -24.69
CA GLY A 79 -1.16 -9.33 -25.61
C GLY A 79 -0.95 -7.86 -25.22
N VAL A 80 -0.95 -7.51 -23.92
CA VAL A 80 -0.55 -6.14 -23.52
C VAL A 80 0.94 -5.91 -23.75
N ASP A 81 1.30 -4.72 -24.25
CA ASP A 81 2.67 -4.37 -24.60
C ASP A 81 3.55 -3.98 -23.42
N ILE A 82 2.95 -3.41 -22.36
CA ILE A 82 3.65 -2.82 -21.21
C ILE A 82 2.90 -3.15 -19.92
N ILE A 83 3.67 -3.45 -18.86
CA ILE A 83 3.14 -3.61 -17.50
C ILE A 83 3.67 -2.47 -16.63
N GLU A 84 2.78 -1.80 -15.90
CA GLU A 84 3.14 -0.83 -14.85
C GLU A 84 2.75 -1.37 -13.47
N ILE A 85 3.72 -1.45 -12.56
CA ILE A 85 3.52 -1.78 -11.15
C ILE A 85 3.17 -0.50 -10.40
N HIS A 86 1.99 -0.46 -9.78
CA HIS A 86 1.54 0.71 -9.05
C HIS A 86 2.02 0.70 -7.59
N GLY A 87 3.10 1.44 -7.30
CA GLY A 87 3.69 1.64 -5.97
C GLY A 87 3.54 3.07 -5.42
N ALA A 88 2.44 3.77 -5.74
CA ALA A 88 2.25 5.19 -5.44
C ALA A 88 0.84 5.49 -4.89
N HIS A 89 0.55 6.76 -4.59
CA HIS A 89 -0.78 7.29 -4.26
C HIS A 89 -1.49 6.69 -3.03
N GLY A 90 -0.77 6.04 -2.13
CA GLY A 90 -1.37 5.46 -0.92
C GLY A 90 -2.00 4.07 -1.12
N TYR A 91 -1.83 3.46 -2.29
CA TYR A 91 -2.20 2.05 -2.50
C TYR A 91 -1.23 1.10 -1.78
N LEU A 92 -1.56 -0.19 -1.77
CA LEU A 92 -0.92 -1.19 -0.92
C LEU A 92 0.62 -1.15 -0.93
N LEU A 93 1.25 -1.22 -2.11
CA LEU A 93 2.71 -1.18 -2.21
C LEU A 93 3.30 0.13 -1.68
N HIS A 94 2.61 1.27 -1.89
CA HIS A 94 3.00 2.55 -1.32
C HIS A 94 2.90 2.56 0.20
N GLN A 95 1.85 1.94 0.76
CA GLN A 95 1.67 1.86 2.20
C GLN A 95 2.84 1.10 2.87
N PHE A 96 3.40 0.08 2.21
CA PHE A 96 4.60 -0.60 2.71
C PHE A 96 5.85 0.28 2.68
N LEU A 97 6.00 1.13 1.66
CA LEU A 97 7.14 2.03 1.51
C LEU A 97 7.16 3.13 2.59
N SER A 98 6.00 3.66 2.93
CA SER A 98 5.88 4.78 3.86
C SER A 98 5.98 4.36 5.33
N PRO A 99 6.86 4.98 6.14
CA PRO A 99 6.95 4.70 7.58
C PRO A 99 5.69 5.14 8.34
N ILE A 100 4.88 6.03 7.75
CA ILE A 100 3.64 6.53 8.34
C ILE A 100 2.60 5.41 8.45
N THR A 101 2.45 4.64 7.36
CA THR A 101 1.47 3.55 7.21
C THR A 101 2.05 2.18 7.55
N ASN A 102 3.37 1.99 7.47
CA ASN A 102 4.04 0.73 7.78
C ASN A 102 5.00 0.87 8.96
N ARG A 103 4.51 0.41 10.13
CA ARG A 103 5.26 0.35 11.39
C ARG A 103 5.48 -1.10 11.84
N ARG A 104 5.48 -2.03 10.89
CA ARG A 104 5.75 -3.45 11.19
C ARG A 104 7.16 -3.60 11.77
N THR A 105 7.33 -4.61 12.61
CA THR A 105 8.61 -4.95 13.25
C THR A 105 9.26 -6.20 12.66
N ASP A 106 8.66 -6.77 11.62
CA ASP A 106 9.17 -7.94 10.91
C ASP A 106 10.02 -7.55 9.69
N SER A 107 10.34 -8.52 8.83
CA SER A 107 11.14 -8.30 7.62
C SER A 107 10.51 -7.38 6.58
N TYR A 108 9.27 -6.94 6.77
CA TYR A 108 8.55 -6.07 5.85
C TYR A 108 8.29 -4.66 6.40
N GLY A 109 8.84 -4.30 7.57
CA GLY A 109 8.80 -2.94 8.10
C GLY A 109 10.01 -2.55 8.94
N GLY A 110 9.94 -1.37 9.55
CA GLY A 110 11.06 -0.81 10.29
C GLY A 110 12.05 -0.14 9.35
N SER A 111 13.13 -0.82 8.96
CA SER A 111 14.20 -0.23 8.14
C SER A 111 13.73 0.07 6.71
N PHE A 112 14.47 0.93 6.01
CA PHE A 112 14.20 1.22 4.60
C PHE A 112 14.27 -0.05 3.72
N GLU A 113 15.24 -0.91 3.98
CA GLU A 113 15.44 -2.18 3.26
C GLU A 113 14.25 -3.12 3.44
N ASN A 114 13.68 -3.17 4.65
CA ASN A 114 12.50 -3.98 4.91
C ASN A 114 11.24 -3.38 4.28
N ARG A 115 11.04 -2.06 4.36
CA ARG A 115 9.90 -1.36 3.74
C ARG A 115 9.91 -1.45 2.20
N THR A 116 11.10 -1.50 1.59
CA THR A 116 11.27 -1.67 0.14
C THR A 116 11.28 -3.13 -0.33
N ARG A 117 11.14 -4.09 0.58
CA ARG A 117 11.18 -5.53 0.24
C ARG A 117 10.04 -5.94 -0.67
N ILE A 118 8.80 -5.56 -0.34
CA ILE A 118 7.63 -6.04 -1.10
C ILE A 118 7.59 -5.53 -2.56
N PRO A 119 7.91 -4.26 -2.90
CA PRO A 119 7.94 -3.86 -4.31
C PRO A 119 9.07 -4.55 -5.09
N ILE A 120 10.20 -4.85 -4.43
CA ILE A 120 11.30 -5.63 -5.04
C ILE A 120 10.86 -7.07 -5.33
N GLU A 121 10.20 -7.74 -4.37
CA GLU A 121 9.68 -9.10 -4.53
C GLU A 121 8.63 -9.16 -5.65
N VAL A 122 7.69 -8.20 -5.68
CA VAL A 122 6.70 -8.08 -6.76
C VAL A 122 7.38 -7.88 -8.12
N THR A 123 8.32 -6.94 -8.22
CA THR A 123 9.04 -6.66 -9.48
C THR A 123 9.78 -7.91 -9.99
N LYS A 124 10.47 -8.63 -9.10
CA LYS A 124 11.15 -9.89 -9.45
C LYS A 124 10.18 -10.96 -9.92
N SER A 125 9.05 -11.11 -9.25
CA SER A 125 8.03 -12.12 -9.59
C SER A 125 7.42 -11.86 -10.97
N ILE A 126 7.09 -10.61 -11.30
CA ILE A 126 6.60 -10.20 -12.63
C ILE A 126 7.68 -10.41 -13.67
N ARG A 127 8.92 -10.00 -13.38
CA ARG A 127 10.03 -10.13 -14.32
C ARG A 127 10.29 -11.58 -14.72
N ALA A 128 10.09 -12.53 -13.81
CA ALA A 128 10.29 -13.95 -14.04
C ALA A 128 9.26 -14.59 -14.99
N VAL A 129 8.12 -13.94 -15.23
CA VAL A 129 6.98 -14.55 -15.94
C VAL A 129 6.57 -13.81 -17.22
N VAL A 130 7.20 -12.66 -17.52
CA VAL A 130 6.92 -11.89 -18.74
C VAL A 130 8.14 -11.86 -19.68
N PRO A 131 7.97 -11.64 -21.00
CA PRO A 131 9.07 -11.70 -21.98
C PRO A 131 10.20 -10.74 -21.64
N GLY A 132 11.47 -11.15 -21.74
CA GLY A 132 12.62 -10.34 -21.34
C GLY A 132 12.73 -8.97 -22.04
N THR A 133 12.13 -8.83 -23.23
CA THR A 133 12.04 -7.59 -24.01
C THR A 133 10.88 -6.69 -23.60
N MET A 134 9.91 -7.19 -22.84
CA MET A 134 8.73 -6.44 -22.41
C MET A 134 9.12 -5.38 -21.36
N PRO A 135 8.76 -4.10 -21.55
CA PRO A 135 8.93 -3.06 -20.55
C PRO A 135 8.07 -3.34 -19.30
N VAL A 136 8.71 -3.21 -18.13
CA VAL A 136 8.04 -3.28 -16.83
C VAL A 136 8.38 -2.01 -16.07
N PHE A 137 7.39 -1.16 -15.85
CA PHE A 137 7.54 0.11 -15.14
C PHE A 137 7.18 -0.03 -13.67
N LEU A 138 7.80 0.79 -12.82
CA LEU A 138 7.41 0.97 -11.44
C LEU A 138 7.02 2.43 -11.23
N ARG A 139 5.75 2.65 -10.92
CA ARG A 139 5.25 3.97 -10.54
C ARG A 139 5.41 4.17 -9.04
N ILE A 140 6.16 5.20 -8.65
CA ILE A 140 6.44 5.52 -7.25
C ILE A 140 6.02 6.96 -6.91
N SER A 141 5.57 7.19 -5.67
CA SER A 141 5.43 8.55 -5.14
C SER A 141 6.82 9.12 -4.88
N ALA A 142 7.14 10.29 -5.43
CA ALA A 142 8.44 10.92 -5.21
C ALA A 142 8.61 11.40 -3.75
N THR A 143 7.52 11.81 -3.11
CA THR A 143 7.45 12.23 -1.71
C THR A 143 6.02 12.04 -1.20
N ASP A 144 5.90 11.73 0.09
CA ASP A 144 4.60 11.65 0.78
C ASP A 144 4.11 13.02 1.27
N TRP A 145 4.98 14.05 1.22
CA TRP A 145 4.78 15.37 1.82
C TRP A 145 4.63 15.37 3.35
N MET A 146 4.99 14.27 4.00
CA MET A 146 4.82 14.06 5.44
C MET A 146 6.11 14.30 6.23
N GLU A 147 7.25 14.50 5.58
CA GLU A 147 8.58 14.60 6.18
C GLU A 147 8.70 15.76 7.17
N LYS A 148 7.94 16.85 6.95
CA LYS A 148 7.96 18.03 7.82
C LYS A 148 6.96 17.97 8.97
N THR A 149 6.04 17.01 8.96
CA THR A 149 5.05 16.82 10.03
C THR A 149 5.72 16.28 11.30
N ALA A 150 5.08 16.46 12.47
CA ALA A 150 5.58 15.90 13.73
C ALA A 150 5.80 14.38 13.63
N LEU A 151 4.82 13.68 13.04
CA LEU A 151 4.86 12.23 12.85
C LEU A 151 5.97 11.81 11.87
N GLY A 152 6.16 12.53 10.77
CA GLY A 152 7.23 12.24 9.82
C GLY A 152 8.63 12.45 10.40
N LYS A 153 8.81 13.44 11.27
CA LYS A 153 10.07 13.69 11.98
C LYS A 153 10.38 12.58 13.00
N GLU A 154 9.36 12.07 13.69
CA GLU A 154 9.50 10.98 14.65
C GLU A 154 9.88 9.66 13.98
N LEU A 155 9.20 9.31 12.88
CA LEU A 155 9.32 7.99 12.27
C LEU A 155 10.52 7.84 11.34
N GLY A 156 10.97 8.93 10.69
CA GLY A 156 12.14 8.93 9.81
C GLY A 156 11.92 8.21 8.47
N TRP A 157 12.56 8.71 7.40
CA TRP A 157 12.20 8.34 6.02
C TRP A 157 13.27 7.53 5.26
N GLY A 158 14.54 7.60 5.63
CA GLY A 158 15.65 7.30 4.71
C GLY A 158 16.65 6.20 5.08
N LEU A 159 17.44 5.86 4.04
CA LEU A 159 18.61 4.97 3.92
C LEU A 159 19.84 5.32 4.80
N GLY A 160 19.72 6.30 5.69
CA GLY A 160 20.89 6.90 6.36
C GLY A 160 20.59 7.84 7.50
N THR A 161 19.34 8.03 7.89
CA THR A 161 19.01 8.64 9.19
C THR A 161 19.23 7.57 10.26
N ARG A 162 20.50 7.30 10.59
CA ARG A 162 20.85 6.77 11.91
C ARG A 162 20.11 7.66 12.91
N ARG A 163 19.26 7.05 13.74
CA ARG A 163 18.78 7.69 14.95
C ARG A 163 20.01 8.32 15.61
N ALA A 164 20.01 9.65 15.74
CA ALA A 164 20.58 10.21 16.94
C ALA A 164 19.86 9.48 18.08
N GLN A 165 20.61 8.61 18.78
CA GLN A 165 20.29 8.24 20.14
C GLN A 165 20.11 9.55 20.89
N LEU A 166 18.87 9.98 21.05
CA LEU A 166 18.51 11.02 21.99
C LEU A 166 17.59 10.38 23.02
N ALA A 167 18.10 10.40 24.24
CA ALA A 167 17.46 10.13 25.52
C ALA A 167 17.11 8.66 25.84
N ARG A 168 18.10 7.92 26.35
CA ARG A 168 18.19 7.53 27.77
C ARG A 168 19.59 7.02 28.09
#